data_AF-A0A955TGJ3-F1
#
_entry.id   AF-A0A955TGJ3-F1
#
_cell.length_a   1.000
_cell.length_b   1.000
_cell.length_c   1.000
_cell.angle_alpha   90.00
_cell.angle_beta   90.00
_cell.angle_gamma   90.00
#
_symmetry.space_group_name_H-M   'P 1'
#
loop_
_entity.id
_entity.type
_entity.pdbx_description
1 polymer ?
#
loop_
_entity_poly.entity_id
_entity_poly.type
_entity_poly.pdbx_seq_one_letter_code
_entity_poly.pdbx_strand_id
1 'polypeptide(L)'
;MEVKPSGIEGRGLFTKVPLRPRQKIGEYEGERITQREGRRRAKNQKRIAIVEVNNGKSIDGAAETTGFRFINHSCTPNTFMRIIGERAEFYALH
;
A
#
# COMPACT_ATOMS: atom_id res chain seq x y z
N MET A 1 -3.18 -13.40 2.03
CA MET A 1 -2.06 -12.96 1.18
C MET A 1 -0.75 -13.49 1.74
N GLU A 2 0.35 -13.34 1.03
CA GLU A 2 1.68 -13.79 1.45
C GLU A 2 2.75 -12.84 0.92
N VAL A 3 3.80 -12.59 1.71
CA VAL A 3 4.95 -11.77 1.30
C VAL A 3 6.07 -12.68 0.84
N LYS A 4 6.54 -12.49 -0.38
CA LYS A 4 7.59 -13.29 -1.03
C LYS A 4 8.59 -12.37 -1.77
N PRO A 5 9.78 -12.85 -2.16
CA PRO A 5 10.65 -12.09 -3.06
C PRO A 5 9.91 -11.62 -4.32
N SER A 6 10.17 -10.38 -4.74
CA SER A 6 9.54 -9.76 -5.91
C SER A 6 10.50 -9.74 -7.09
N GLY A 7 9.97 -9.93 -8.30
CA GLY A 7 10.72 -9.72 -9.54
C GLY A 7 10.90 -8.23 -9.92
N ILE A 8 10.28 -7.31 -9.17
CA ILE A 8 10.38 -5.86 -9.39
C ILE A 8 11.41 -5.27 -8.41
N GLU A 9 11.07 -5.19 -7.13
CA GLU A 9 11.98 -4.72 -6.08
C GLU A 9 11.73 -5.50 -4.78
N GLY A 10 12.81 -6.00 -4.17
CA GLY A 10 12.79 -6.53 -2.80
C GLY A 10 11.74 -7.62 -2.58
N ARG A 11 10.68 -7.29 -1.83
CA ARG A 11 9.57 -8.20 -1.52
C ARG A 11 8.28 -7.69 -2.16
N GLY A 12 7.37 -8.61 -2.44
CA GLY A 12 6.08 -8.38 -3.05
C GLY A 12 4.97 -9.02 -2.23
N LEU A 13 3.74 -8.53 -2.40
CA LEU A 13 2.53 -9.11 -1.82
C LEU A 13 1.77 -9.93 -2.86
N PHE A 14 1.51 -11.19 -2.54
CA PHE A 14 0.88 -12.15 -3.44
C PHE A 14 -0.42 -12.67 -2.84
N THR A 15 -1.45 -12.82 -3.68
CA THR A 15 -2.70 -13.47 -3.28
C THR A 15 -2.50 -14.98 -3.23
N LYS A 16 -3.18 -15.64 -2.30
CA LYS A 16 -3.17 -17.12 -2.20
C LYS A 16 -4.22 -17.78 -3.08
N VAL A 17 -5.13 -16.97 -3.63
CA VAL A 17 -6.27 -17.37 -4.44
C VAL A 17 -6.42 -16.41 -5.62
N PRO A 18 -7.04 -16.86 -6.73
CA PRO A 18 -7.43 -15.97 -7.82
C PRO A 18 -8.38 -14.87 -7.33
N LEU A 19 -8.31 -13.70 -7.96
CA LEU A 19 -9.21 -12.57 -7.72
C LEU A 19 -10.10 -12.35 -8.94
N ARG A 20 -11.31 -11.87 -8.71
CA ARG A 20 -12.18 -11.39 -9.79
C ARG A 20 -11.85 -9.93 -10.14
N PRO A 21 -12.10 -9.49 -11.38
CA PRO A 21 -11.97 -8.08 -11.75
C PRO A 21 -12.72 -7.18 -10.77
N ARG A 22 -12.08 -6.09 -10.33
CA ARG A 22 -12.62 -5.09 -9.38
C ARG A 22 -12.99 -5.62 -7.99
N GLN A 23 -12.57 -6.83 -7.64
CA GLN A 23 -12.74 -7.34 -6.29
C GLN A 23 -11.88 -6.55 -5.31
N LYS A 24 -12.46 -6.13 -4.17
CA LYS A 24 -11.71 -5.54 -3.06
C LYS A 24 -10.75 -6.59 -2.50
N ILE A 25 -9.47 -6.23 -2.43
CA ILE A 25 -8.40 -7.09 -1.92
C ILE A 25 -8.22 -6.86 -0.43
N GLY A 26 -8.24 -5.59 -0.01
CA GLY A 26 -8.05 -5.17 1.38
C GLY A 26 -7.69 -3.70 1.46
N GLU A 27 -7.06 -3.31 2.57
CA GLU A 27 -6.78 -1.91 2.90
C GLU A 27 -5.34 -1.75 3.39
N TYR A 28 -4.73 -0.60 3.08
CA TYR A 28 -3.38 -0.28 3.51
C TYR A 28 -3.33 -0.10 5.03
N GLU A 29 -2.57 -0.96 5.71
CA GLU A 29 -2.39 -0.89 7.16
C GLU A 29 -1.18 -0.04 7.56
N GLY A 30 -1.21 0.51 8.77
CA GLY A 30 -0.08 1.25 9.34
C GLY A 30 -0.49 2.30 10.38
N GLU A 31 0.52 3.03 10.85
CA GLU A 31 0.35 4.12 11.82
C GLU A 31 -0.36 5.31 11.15
N ARG A 32 -1.42 5.83 11.79
CA ARG A 32 -2.09 7.06 11.33
C ARG A 32 -1.34 8.29 11.82
N ILE A 33 -0.81 9.06 10.87
CA ILE A 33 -0.05 10.29 11.12
C ILE A 33 -0.66 11.48 10.37
N THR A 34 -0.18 12.69 10.64
CA THR A 34 -0.55 13.87 9.84
C THR A 34 0.19 13.85 8.50
N GLN A 35 -0.36 14.47 7.46
CA GLN A 35 0.35 14.62 6.17
C GLN A 35 1.68 15.37 6.32
N ARG A 36 1.74 16.36 7.22
CA ARG A 36 2.99 17.07 7.53
C ARG A 36 4.07 16.11 8.04
N GLU A 37 3.69 15.23 8.95
CA GLU A 37 4.58 14.20 9.49
C GLU A 37 4.93 13.16 8.42
N GLY A 38 3.97 12.72 7.61
CA GLY A 38 4.19 11.80 6.50
C GLY A 38 5.23 12.32 5.51
N ARG A 39 5.10 13.59 5.08
CA ARG A 39 6.08 14.26 4.21
C ARG A 39 7.44 14.41 4.86
N ARG A 40 7.50 14.68 6.18
CA ARG A 40 8.76 14.76 6.93
C ARG A 40 9.47 13.40 6.97
N ARG A 41 8.73 12.31 7.23
CA ARG A 41 9.28 10.94 7.25
C ARG A 41 9.72 10.50 5.86
N ALA A 42 8.91 10.74 4.83
CA ALA A 42 9.21 10.35 3.45
C ALA A 42 10.55 10.89 2.93
N LYS A 43 10.91 12.13 3.29
CA LYS A 43 12.19 12.76 2.90
C LYS A 43 13.43 12.01 3.42
N ASN A 44 13.29 11.24 4.50
CA ASN A 44 14.40 10.53 5.14
C ASN A 44 14.40 9.02 4.83
N GLN A 45 13.47 8.54 4.00
CA GLN A 45 13.32 7.12 3.70
C GLN A 45 13.71 6.81 2.25
N LYS A 46 14.54 5.77 2.06
CA LYS A 46 14.83 5.23 0.71
C LYS A 46 13.64 4.46 0.13
N ARG A 47 12.83 3.83 0.99
CA ARG A 47 11.63 3.07 0.62
C ARG A 47 10.44 3.64 1.37
N ILE A 48 9.64 4.43 0.67
CA ILE A 48 8.49 5.12 1.23
C ILE A 48 7.33 4.13 1.32
N ALA A 49 6.82 3.91 2.52
CA ALA A 49 5.65 3.08 2.80
C ALA A 49 4.47 3.92 3.30
N ILE A 50 4.35 5.17 2.81
CA ILE A 50 3.41 6.16 3.30
C ILE A 50 2.36 6.45 2.23
N VAL A 51 1.09 6.38 2.60
CA VAL A 51 -0.06 6.74 1.75
C VAL A 51 -0.77 7.95 2.35
N GLU A 52 -0.87 9.05 1.61
CA GLU A 52 -1.71 10.19 2.00
C GLU A 52 -3.20 9.83 1.80
N VAL A 53 -4.03 10.15 2.79
CA VAL A 53 -5.48 9.96 2.77
C VAL A 53 -6.18 11.30 3.09
N ASN A 54 -7.52 11.30 3.16
CA ASN A 54 -8.27 12.54 3.41
C ASN A 54 -8.03 13.13 4.82
N ASN A 55 -8.60 14.31 5.07
CA ASN A 55 -8.57 15.02 6.36
C ASN A 55 -7.16 15.35 6.88
N GLY A 56 -6.21 15.58 5.97
CA GLY A 56 -4.84 15.92 6.35
C GLY A 56 -4.10 14.78 7.05
N LYS A 57 -4.52 13.52 6.82
CA LYS A 57 -3.91 12.32 7.39
C LYS A 57 -3.09 11.54 6.37
N SER A 58 -2.19 10.70 6.87
CA SER A 58 -1.47 9.68 6.12
C SER A 58 -1.43 8.38 6.93
N ILE A 59 -1.21 7.26 6.24
CA ILE A 59 -0.97 5.96 6.84
C ILE A 59 0.50 5.60 6.56
N ASP A 60 1.30 5.42 7.60
CA ASP A 60 2.71 5.01 7.52
C ASP A 60 2.83 3.52 7.86
N GLY A 61 3.07 2.71 6.83
CA GLY A 61 3.25 1.28 6.96
C GLY A 61 4.66 0.88 7.38
N ALA A 62 5.60 1.80 7.67
CA ALA A 62 7.01 1.48 7.86
C ALA A 62 7.33 0.46 8.98
N ALA A 63 6.43 0.26 9.94
CA ALA A 63 6.53 -0.77 10.97
C ALA A 63 5.97 -2.13 10.53
N GLU A 64 5.14 -2.17 9.48
CA GLU A 64 4.47 -3.39 9.02
C GLU A 64 5.47 -4.38 8.42
N THR A 65 5.41 -5.62 8.89
CA THR A 65 6.26 -6.73 8.44
C THR A 65 5.56 -7.63 7.43
N THR A 66 4.24 -7.46 7.27
CA THR A 66 3.40 -8.12 6.26
C THR A 66 2.44 -7.12 5.61
N GLY A 67 1.46 -7.58 4.82
CA GLY A 67 0.37 -6.73 4.35
C GLY A 67 0.72 -5.80 3.17
N PHE A 68 -0.10 -4.77 3.01
CA PHE A 68 -0.16 -3.94 1.80
C PHE A 68 1.07 -3.05 1.55
N ARG A 69 1.92 -2.82 2.56
CA ARG A 69 3.23 -2.17 2.40
C ARG A 69 4.12 -2.83 1.34
N PHE A 70 3.96 -4.14 1.12
CA PHE A 70 4.76 -4.90 0.16
C PHE A 70 4.17 -4.89 -1.26
N ILE A 71 3.12 -4.12 -1.54
CA ILE A 71 2.71 -3.85 -2.92
C ILE A 71 3.75 -2.93 -3.56
N ASN A 72 4.31 -3.38 -4.66
CA ASN A 72 5.26 -2.60 -5.44
C ASN A 72 4.55 -1.69 -6.45
N HIS A 73 5.23 -0.60 -6.81
CA HIS A 73 4.84 0.20 -7.97
C HIS A 73 5.15 -0.56 -9.27
N SER A 74 4.25 -0.47 -10.25
CA SER A 74 4.44 -0.98 -11.61
C SER A 74 3.74 -0.04 -12.60
N CYS A 75 4.38 0.25 -13.73
CA CYS A 75 3.76 0.98 -14.85
C CYS A 75 2.68 0.15 -15.56
N THR A 76 2.72 -1.18 -15.40
CA THR A 76 1.71 -2.13 -15.88
C THR A 76 1.09 -2.85 -14.67
N PRO A 77 0.24 -2.17 -13.89
CA PRO A 77 -0.29 -2.72 -12.64
C PRO A 77 -1.39 -3.75 -12.91
N ASN A 78 -1.63 -4.63 -11.94
CA ASN A 78 -2.77 -5.54 -11.90
C ASN A 78 -3.76 -5.21 -10.75
N THR A 79 -3.49 -4.13 -10.02
CA THR A 79 -4.34 -3.63 -8.94
C THR A 79 -4.46 -2.11 -9.03
N PHE A 80 -5.47 -1.53 -8.38
CA PHE A 80 -5.61 -0.09 -8.23
C PHE A 80 -6.03 0.27 -6.82
N MET A 81 -5.68 1.48 -6.40
CA MET A 81 -5.98 2.02 -5.06
C MET A 81 -7.11 3.06 -5.13
N ARG A 82 -7.96 3.11 -4.11
CA ARG A 82 -8.93 4.18 -3.89
C ARG A 82 -8.81 4.74 -2.48
N ILE A 83 -8.86 6.06 -2.34
CA ILE A 83 -9.00 6.71 -1.04
C ILE A 83 -10.48 6.85 -0.71
N ILE A 84 -10.92 6.22 0.38
CA ILE A 84 -12.31 6.23 0.86
C ILE A 84 -12.29 6.75 2.30
N GLY A 85 -12.58 8.04 2.49
CA GLY A 85 -12.39 8.71 3.77
C GLY A 85 -10.91 8.68 4.19
N GLU A 86 -10.64 8.19 5.39
CA GLU A 86 -9.27 8.04 5.93
C GLU A 86 -8.70 6.62 5.69
N ARG A 87 -9.15 5.95 4.63
CA ARG A 87 -8.70 4.61 4.25
C ARG A 87 -8.14 4.61 2.84
N ALA A 88 -7.10 3.79 2.63
CA ALA A 88 -6.58 3.47 1.32
C ALA A 88 -6.91 2.02 0.99
N GLU A 89 -7.82 1.80 0.06
CA GLU A 89 -8.34 0.48 -0.29
C GLU A 89 -7.75 0.00 -1.62
N PHE A 90 -7.39 -1.27 -1.72
CA PHE A 90 -6.83 -1.87 -2.93
C PHE A 90 -7.81 -2.86 -3.57
N TYR A 91 -7.88 -2.82 -4.90
CA TYR A 91 -8.80 -3.61 -5.72
C TYR A 91 -8.04 -4.28 -6.87
N ALA A 92 -8.51 -5.45 -7.30
CA ALA A 92 -8.02 -6.10 -8.51
C ALA A 92 -8.42 -5.29 -9.75
N LEU A 93 -7.50 -5.10 -10.70
CA LEU A 93 -7.80 -4.37 -11.93
C LEU A 93 -8.52 -5.26 -12.96
N HIS A 94 -8.06 -6.50 -13.09
CA HIS A 94 -8.54 -7.51 -14.04
C HIS A 94 -8.73 -8.85 -13.33
#